data_AF-R7LPC1-F1
#
_entry.id   AF-R7LPC1-F1
#
_cell.length_a   1.000
_cell.length_b   1.000
_cell.length_c   1.000
_cell.angle_alpha   90.00
_cell.angle_beta   90.00
_cell.angle_gamma   90.00
#
_symmetry.space_group_name_H-M   'P 1'
#
loop_
_entity.id
_entity.type
_entity.pdbx_description
1 polymer ?
#
loop_
_entity_poly.entity_id
_entity_poly.type
_entity_poly.pdbx_seq_one_letter_code
_entity_poly.pdbx_strand_id
1 'polypeptide(L)'
;MEIFDEAVEKILENGDFIIVCPEQSMWLDYKQPKPFKFGAFKWATLNNVPIIPTFITRENTEIQDYNINIGTPIYPDKKLTPKENIKKMRDTDYTFCKETYEKFYGKPVLYRTIMHEELPQYVTSIPEFEKTIDKQENELEL
;
A
#
# COMPACT_ATOMS: atom_id res chain seq x y z
N MET A 1 5.54 21.34 -2.53
CA MET A 1 5.64 19.88 -2.27
C MET A 1 7.03 19.52 -1.75
N GLU A 2 8.08 20.28 -2.11
CA GLU A 2 9.46 20.16 -1.60
C GLU A 2 9.56 20.07 -0.07
N ILE A 3 8.79 20.88 0.68
CA ILE A 3 8.79 20.88 2.15
C ILE A 3 8.47 19.51 2.76
N PHE A 4 7.62 18.70 2.11
CA PHE A 4 7.24 17.39 2.67
C PHE A 4 8.36 16.37 2.47
N ASP A 5 8.92 16.28 1.25
CA ASP A 5 10.00 15.34 0.96
C ASP A 5 11.25 15.68 1.81
N GLU A 6 11.59 16.97 1.97
CA GLU A 6 12.68 17.42 2.86
C GLU A 6 12.44 17.03 4.33
N ALA A 7 11.19 17.13 4.81
CA ALA A 7 10.86 16.74 6.17
C ALA A 7 10.99 15.22 6.37
N VAL A 8 10.57 14.43 5.39
CA VAL A 8 10.75 12.97 5.39
C VAL A 8 12.23 12.61 5.42
N GLU A 9 13.04 13.21 4.55
CA GLU A 9 14.49 12.99 4.51
C GLU A 9 15.12 13.30 5.87
N LYS A 10 14.82 14.46 6.46
CA LYS A 10 15.36 14.86 7.76
C LYS A 10 14.98 13.91 8.90
N ILE A 11 13.73 13.42 8.93
CA ILE A 11 13.29 12.46 9.94
C ILE A 11 14.07 11.14 9.79
N LEU A 12 14.25 10.66 8.56
CA LEU A 12 14.95 9.41 8.29
C LEU A 12 16.47 9.53 8.54
N GLU A 13 17.08 10.67 8.24
CA GLU A 13 18.49 10.96 8.54
C GLU A 13 18.78 10.97 10.04
N ASN A 14 17.83 11.44 10.87
CA ASN A 14 17.93 11.42 12.32
C ASN A 14 17.82 9.99 12.90
N GLY A 15 17.42 9.00 12.10
CA GLY A 15 17.15 7.64 12.56
C GLY A 15 15.78 7.47 13.22
N ASP A 16 14.86 8.42 13.04
CA ASP A 16 13.49 8.34 13.53
C ASP A 16 12.61 7.45 12.62
N PHE A 17 11.41 7.11 13.10
CA PHE A 17 10.48 6.22 12.40
C PHE A 17 9.33 6.97 11.74
N ILE A 18 8.91 6.49 10.57
CA ILE A 18 7.70 6.94 9.88
C ILE A 18 6.75 5.76 9.71
N ILE A 19 5.52 5.91 10.19
CA ILE A 19 4.44 4.95 9.97
C ILE A 19 3.68 5.39 8.73
N VAL A 20 3.62 4.52 7.73
CA VAL A 20 2.84 4.74 6.50
C VAL A 20 1.87 3.59 6.32
N CYS A 21 0.60 3.91 6.01
CA CYS A 21 -0.36 2.93 5.51
C CYS A 21 -0.28 2.94 3.98
N PRO A 22 0.48 2.02 3.35
CA PRO A 22 0.72 2.04 1.90
C PRO A 22 -0.55 1.77 1.09
N GLU A 23 -1.65 1.37 1.73
CA GLU A 23 -2.97 1.14 1.15
C GLU A 23 -3.74 2.42 0.79
N GLN A 24 -3.21 3.61 1.10
CA GLN A 24 -3.87 4.92 0.93
C GLN A 24 -5.21 5.04 1.67
N SER A 25 -5.44 4.21 2.68
CA SER A 25 -6.63 4.29 3.51
C SER A 25 -6.37 3.69 4.89
N MET A 26 -7.13 4.15 5.87
CA MET A 26 -7.12 3.63 7.23
C MET A 26 -8.57 3.45 7.64
N TRP A 27 -8.98 2.20 7.81
CA TRP A 27 -10.33 1.82 8.18
C TRP A 27 -10.28 0.96 9.42
N LEU A 28 -11.19 1.24 10.36
CA LEU A 28 -11.34 0.41 11.56
C LEU A 28 -11.75 -1.00 11.15
N ASP A 29 -11.08 -2.00 11.75
CA ASP A 29 -11.39 -3.42 11.63
C ASP A 29 -11.38 -4.00 10.20
N TYR A 30 -10.74 -3.33 9.26
CA TYR A 30 -10.44 -3.93 7.97
C TYR A 30 -9.40 -5.06 8.14
N LYS A 31 -9.72 -6.24 7.58
CA LYS A 31 -8.94 -7.47 7.81
C LYS A 31 -8.01 -7.87 6.69
N GLN A 32 -8.46 -7.69 5.44
CA GLN A 32 -7.68 -8.07 4.27
C GLN A 32 -6.55 -7.03 4.07
N PRO A 33 -5.49 -7.25 3.29
CA PRO A 33 -4.63 -6.15 2.83
C PRO A 33 -5.13 -5.58 1.50
N LYS A 34 -5.11 -4.25 1.32
CA LYS A 34 -5.40 -3.61 0.02
C LYS A 34 -4.13 -3.52 -0.83
N PRO A 35 -4.24 -3.28 -2.15
CA PRO A 35 -3.07 -3.06 -2.99
C PRO A 35 -2.26 -1.84 -2.53
N PHE A 36 -0.93 -2.00 -2.45
CA PHE A 36 -0.02 -0.96 -1.97
C PHE A 36 0.33 0.08 -3.04
N LYS A 37 0.45 1.33 -2.60
CA LYS A 37 0.98 2.46 -3.37
C LYS A 37 2.50 2.55 -3.22
N PHE A 38 3.14 3.25 -4.15
CA PHE A 38 4.60 3.32 -4.23
C PHE A 38 5.27 4.33 -3.29
N GLY A 39 4.53 5.28 -2.70
CA GLY A 39 5.09 6.43 -1.98
C GLY A 39 6.08 6.06 -0.87
N ALA A 40 5.67 5.19 0.06
CA ALA A 40 6.54 4.74 1.16
C ALA A 40 7.85 4.12 0.67
N PHE A 41 7.74 3.27 -0.35
CA PHE A 41 8.87 2.55 -0.93
C PHE A 41 9.81 3.47 -1.72
N LYS A 42 9.27 4.55 -2.33
CA LYS A 42 10.05 5.64 -2.92
C LYS A 42 10.91 6.31 -1.85
N TRP A 43 10.32 6.77 -0.75
CA TRP A 43 11.08 7.45 0.31
C TRP A 43 12.14 6.54 0.92
N ALA A 44 11.80 5.27 1.19
CA ALA A 44 12.77 4.32 1.73
C ALA A 44 13.94 4.04 0.78
N THR A 45 13.65 3.89 -0.52
CA THR A 45 14.68 3.68 -1.56
C THR A 45 15.61 4.88 -1.67
N LEU A 46 15.06 6.10 -1.75
CA LEU A 46 15.85 7.33 -1.93
C LEU A 46 16.72 7.65 -0.71
N ASN A 47 16.22 7.34 0.50
CA ASN A 47 16.94 7.56 1.75
C ASN A 47 17.83 6.37 2.17
N ASN A 48 17.86 5.29 1.37
CA ASN A 48 18.62 4.08 1.67
C ASN A 48 18.32 3.48 3.07
N VAL A 49 17.05 3.52 3.49
CA VAL A 49 16.55 2.97 4.76
C VAL A 49 15.66 1.75 4.52
N PRO A 50 15.55 0.82 5.49
CA PRO A 50 14.70 -0.35 5.31
C PRO A 50 13.21 -0.03 5.46
N ILE A 51 12.37 -0.85 4.85
CA ILE A 51 10.95 -0.99 5.21
C ILE A 51 10.84 -2.11 6.24
N ILE A 52 10.00 -1.91 7.28
CA ILE A 52 9.66 -2.95 8.25
C ILE A 52 8.23 -3.40 7.98
N PRO A 53 8.03 -4.54 7.28
CA PRO A 53 6.69 -5.06 7.01
C PRO A 53 5.92 -5.26 8.32
N THR A 54 4.73 -4.71 8.41
CA THR A 54 3.90 -4.79 9.61
C THR A 54 2.46 -5.02 9.24
N PHE A 55 1.84 -6.05 9.82
CA PHE A 55 0.45 -6.38 9.55
C PHE A 55 -0.29 -6.73 10.84
N ILE A 56 -1.45 -6.10 11.05
CA ILE A 56 -2.26 -6.33 12.23
C ILE A 56 -3.34 -7.37 11.89
N THR A 57 -3.41 -8.44 12.69
CA THR A 57 -4.50 -9.41 12.64
C THR A 57 -5.29 -9.36 13.93
N ARG A 58 -6.56 -9.76 13.86
CA ARG A 58 -7.47 -9.76 15.01
C ARG A 58 -8.41 -10.97 14.95
N GLU A 59 -8.62 -11.59 16.10
CA GLU A 59 -9.62 -12.64 16.29
C GLU A 59 -11.05 -12.07 16.33
N ASN A 60 -12.03 -12.89 15.98
CA ASN A 60 -13.46 -12.53 16.10
C ASN A 60 -13.95 -12.72 17.53
N THR A 61 -13.35 -12.02 18.47
CA THR A 61 -13.71 -12.02 19.89
C THR A 61 -14.39 -10.71 20.26
N GLU A 62 -15.28 -10.76 21.27
CA GLU A 62 -15.89 -9.56 21.86
C GLU A 62 -14.84 -8.66 22.52
N ILE A 63 -13.71 -9.24 22.93
CA ILE A 63 -12.53 -8.55 23.45
C ILE A 63 -11.63 -8.15 22.27
N GLN A 64 -11.15 -6.90 22.26
CA GLN A 64 -10.29 -6.34 21.21
C GLN A 64 -8.83 -6.81 21.35
N ASP A 65 -8.57 -8.05 20.94
CA ASP A 65 -7.21 -8.61 20.92
C ASP A 65 -6.58 -8.47 19.52
N TYR A 66 -5.62 -7.55 19.41
CA TYR A 66 -4.85 -7.29 18.19
C TYR A 66 -3.49 -7.98 18.26
N ASN A 67 -3.18 -8.76 17.22
CA ASN A 67 -1.87 -9.35 17.01
C ASN A 67 -1.08 -8.49 16.02
N ILE A 68 0.08 -8.01 16.43
CA ILE A 68 0.99 -7.26 15.56
C ILE A 68 2.02 -8.23 14.99
N ASN A 69 1.96 -8.46 13.68
CA ASN A 69 2.90 -9.32 12.97
C ASN A 69 3.98 -8.44 12.33
N ILE A 70 5.24 -8.66 12.71
CA ILE A 70 6.39 -7.88 12.23
C ILE A 70 7.26 -8.77 11.36
N GLY A 71 7.51 -8.34 10.12
CA GLY A 71 8.32 -9.04 9.14
C GLY A 71 9.81 -8.71 9.24
N THR A 72 10.59 -9.34 8.37
CA THR A 72 12.03 -9.03 8.25
C THR A 72 12.23 -7.68 7.56
N PRO A 73 13.12 -6.81 8.04
CA PRO A 73 13.42 -5.55 7.38
C PRO A 73 13.89 -5.74 5.93
N ILE A 74 13.32 -4.96 5.00
CA ILE A 74 13.63 -5.02 3.57
C ILE A 74 14.49 -3.82 3.23
N TYR A 75 15.75 -4.06 2.89
CA TYR A 75 16.69 -3.00 2.49
C TYR A 75 16.68 -2.76 0.97
N PRO A 76 16.89 -1.52 0.52
CA PRO A 76 17.19 -1.23 -0.88
C PRO A 76 18.44 -1.99 -1.35
N ASP A 77 18.36 -2.58 -2.54
CA ASP A 77 19.46 -3.29 -3.17
C ASP A 77 20.29 -2.32 -4.03
N LYS A 78 21.55 -2.13 -3.66
CA LYS A 78 22.46 -1.20 -4.36
C LYS A 78 22.75 -1.57 -5.81
N LYS A 79 22.43 -2.80 -6.23
CA LYS A 79 22.61 -3.27 -7.62
C LYS A 79 21.43 -2.95 -8.52
N LEU A 80 20.28 -2.58 -7.95
CA LEU A 80 19.06 -2.30 -8.68
C LEU A 80 18.87 -0.80 -8.89
N THR A 81 18.18 -0.44 -9.97
CA THR A 81 17.73 0.94 -10.18
C THR A 81 16.71 1.35 -9.10
N PRO A 82 16.51 2.67 -8.85
CA PRO A 82 15.50 3.12 -7.89
C PRO A 82 14.10 2.58 -8.19
N LYS A 83 13.69 2.54 -9.47
CA LYS A 83 12.38 2.03 -9.89
C LYS A 83 12.21 0.55 -9.56
N GLU A 84 13.25 -0.26 -9.76
CA GLU A 84 13.25 -1.69 -9.44
C GLU A 84 13.22 -1.92 -7.94
N ASN A 85 13.99 -1.15 -7.16
CA ASN A 85 13.96 -1.21 -5.70
C ASN A 85 12.57 -0.89 -5.15
N ILE A 86 11.96 0.22 -5.60
CA ILE A 86 10.61 0.61 -5.20
C ILE A 86 9.61 -0.52 -5.44
N LYS A 87 9.65 -1.13 -6.62
CA LYS A 87 8.76 -2.25 -6.96
C LYS A 87 9.04 -3.48 -6.09
N LYS A 88 10.31 -3.90 -5.97
CA LYS A 88 10.73 -5.07 -5.20
C LYS A 88 10.35 -4.94 -3.72
N MET A 89 10.63 -3.79 -3.11
CA MET A 89 10.32 -3.53 -1.70
C MET A 89 8.81 -3.54 -1.47
N ARG A 90 8.03 -2.87 -2.33
CA ARG A 90 6.57 -2.90 -2.29
C ARG A 90 6.02 -4.32 -2.38
N ASP A 91 6.48 -5.08 -3.37
CA ASP A 91 5.97 -6.41 -3.66
C ASP A 91 6.31 -7.38 -2.52
N THR A 92 7.49 -7.24 -1.92
CA THR A 92 7.93 -8.06 -0.79
C THR A 92 7.12 -7.75 0.47
N ASP A 93 6.91 -6.47 0.79
CA ASP A 93 6.09 -6.03 1.94
C ASP A 93 4.62 -6.46 1.78
N TYR A 94 4.06 -6.25 0.58
CA TYR A 94 2.71 -6.71 0.27
C TYR A 94 2.58 -8.23 0.36
N THR A 95 3.59 -8.99 -0.09
CA THR A 95 3.61 -10.45 0.02
C THR A 95 3.58 -10.88 1.48
N PHE A 96 4.38 -10.25 2.35
CA PHE A 96 4.34 -10.51 3.78
C PHE A 96 2.94 -10.27 4.38
N CYS A 97 2.31 -9.13 4.07
CA CYS A 97 0.97 -8.81 4.56
C CYS A 97 -0.08 -9.82 4.05
N LYS A 98 -0.02 -10.17 2.76
CA LYS A 98 -0.88 -11.17 2.14
C LYS A 98 -0.74 -12.54 2.79
N GLU A 99 0.48 -13.06 2.90
CA GLU A 99 0.73 -14.37 3.48
C GLU A 99 0.33 -14.42 4.96
N THR A 100 0.58 -13.36 5.71
CA THR A 100 0.15 -13.23 7.10
C THR A 100 -1.37 -13.30 7.21
N TYR A 101 -2.08 -12.55 6.37
CA TYR A 101 -3.54 -12.61 6.30
C TYR A 101 -4.06 -14.01 5.94
N GLU A 102 -3.54 -14.60 4.87
CA GLU A 102 -4.02 -15.90 4.36
C GLU A 102 -3.76 -17.02 5.37
N LYS A 103 -2.61 -16.98 6.05
CA LYS A 103 -2.25 -17.90 7.13
C LYS A 103 -3.14 -17.73 8.36
N PHE A 104 -3.41 -16.49 8.79
CA PHE A 104 -4.18 -16.22 10.00
C PHE A 104 -5.67 -16.50 9.81
N TYR A 105 -6.25 -16.09 8.67
CA TYR A 105 -7.69 -16.20 8.41
C TYR A 105 -8.10 -17.43 7.60
N GLY A 106 -7.16 -18.19 7.03
CA GLY A 106 -7.45 -19.40 6.27
C GLY A 106 -8.22 -19.18 4.96
N LYS A 107 -8.16 -17.96 4.40
CA LYS A 107 -8.85 -17.59 3.15
C LYS A 107 -7.96 -16.69 2.28
N PRO A 108 -8.07 -16.79 0.94
CA PRO A 108 -7.27 -15.99 0.03
C PRO A 108 -7.66 -14.51 0.07
N VAL A 109 -6.71 -13.64 -0.30
CA VAL A 109 -6.99 -12.23 -0.61
C VAL A 109 -7.74 -12.16 -1.94
N LEU A 110 -8.93 -11.54 -1.93
CA LEU A 110 -9.75 -11.39 -3.13
C LEU A 110 -10.09 -9.92 -3.38
N TYR A 111 -9.78 -9.45 -4.58
CA TYR A 111 -10.16 -8.11 -5.03
C TYR A 111 -11.33 -8.23 -6.00
N ARG A 112 -12.36 -7.41 -5.77
CA ARG A 112 -13.46 -7.25 -6.72
C ARG A 112 -13.17 -6.01 -7.54
N THR A 113 -12.98 -6.20 -8.84
CA THR A 113 -13.05 -5.13 -9.81
C THR A 113 -14.46 -5.18 -10.38
N ILE A 114 -15.18 -4.05 -10.34
CA ILE A 114 -16.47 -3.93 -11.03
C ILE A 114 -16.12 -3.55 -12.46
N MET A 115 -16.59 -4.33 -13.43
CA MET A 115 -16.40 -4.00 -14.84
C MET A 115 -17.17 -2.73 -15.18
N HIS A 116 -16.72 -1.97 -16.18
CA HIS A 116 -17.33 -0.69 -16.51
C HIS A 116 -18.83 -0.85 -16.83
N GLU A 117 -19.18 -1.96 -17.50
CA GLU A 117 -20.54 -2.34 -17.88
C GLU A 117 -21.43 -2.70 -16.68
N GLU A 118 -20.83 -2.96 -15.52
CA GLU A 118 -21.52 -3.37 -14.28
C GLU A 118 -21.53 -2.25 -13.22
N LEU A 119 -21.13 -1.03 -13.60
CA LEU A 119 -21.10 0.09 -12.67
C LEU A 119 -22.50 0.40 -12.12
N PRO A 120 -22.64 0.59 -10.80
CA PRO A 120 -23.91 0.99 -10.22
C PRO A 120 -24.41 2.31 -10.81
N GLN A 121 -25.73 2.44 -10.99
CA GLN A 121 -26.36 3.64 -11.56
C GLN A 121 -25.95 4.94 -10.85
N TYR A 122 -25.72 4.91 -9.54
CA TYR A 122 -25.32 6.10 -8.79
C TYR A 122 -23.91 6.60 -9.16
N VAL A 123 -23.06 5.73 -9.69
CA VAL A 123 -21.73 6.08 -10.21
C VAL A 123 -21.85 6.66 -11.61
N THR A 124 -22.63 6.01 -12.48
CA THR A 124 -22.84 6.49 -13.86
C THR A 124 -23.67 7.78 -13.91
N SER A 125 -24.46 8.08 -12.88
CA SER A 125 -25.24 9.32 -12.78
C SER A 125 -24.42 10.55 -12.34
N ILE A 126 -23.14 10.39 -12.01
CA ILE A 126 -22.29 11.52 -11.62
C ILE A 126 -22.10 12.42 -12.86
N PRO A 127 -22.38 13.74 -12.76
CA PRO A 127 -22.17 14.65 -13.87
C PRO A 127 -20.74 14.55 -14.40
N GLU A 128 -20.60 14.44 -15.72
CA GLU A 128 -19.31 14.33 -16.42
C GLU A 128 -18.53 13.02 -16.20
N PHE A 129 -19.11 12.01 -15.54
CA PHE A 129 -18.45 10.72 -15.33
C PHE A 129 -17.86 10.12 -16.61
N GLU A 130 -18.65 10.08 -17.69
CA GLU A 130 -18.23 9.59 -19.01
C GLU A 130 -17.02 10.36 -19.58
N LYS A 131 -16.97 11.69 -19.40
CA LYS A 131 -15.84 12.52 -19.88
C LYS A 131 -14.54 12.24 -19.12
N THR A 132 -14.64 11.78 -17.88
CA THR A 132 -13.48 11.42 -17.04
C THR A 132 -12.84 10.10 -17.47
N ILE A 133 -13.59 9.21 -18.12
CA ILE A 133 -13.11 7.89 -18.55
C ILE A 133 -12.19 8.04 -19.77
N ASP A 134 -12.66 8.77 -20.80
CA ASP A 134 -11.87 9.03 -22.02
C ASP A 134 -10.54 9.74 -21.74
N LYS A 135 -10.47 10.52 -20.65
CA LYS A 135 -9.25 11.24 -20.27
C LYS A 135 -8.18 10.33 -19.66
N GLN A 136 -8.57 9.26 -18.97
CA GLN A 136 -7.63 8.32 -18.34
C GLN A 136 -7.04 7.33 -19.33
N GLU A 137 -7.80 6.88 -20.34
CA GLU A 137 -7.27 5.97 -21.38
C GLU A 137 -6.19 6.66 -22.22
N ASN A 138 -6.36 7.96 -22.51
CA ASN A 138 -5.39 8.74 -23.28
C ASN A 138 -4.12 9.14 -22.49
N GLU A 139 -4.16 9.14 -21.16
CA GLU A 139 -2.99 9.43 -20.30
C GLU A 139 -2.14 8.18 -19.98
N LEU A 140 -2.67 6.97 -20.21
CA LEU A 140 -1.98 5.69 -19.98
C LEU A 140 -1.11 5.24 -21.17
N GLU A 141 -1.15 5.94 -22.31
CA GLU A 141 -0.33 5.67 -23.51
C GLU A 141 0.96 6.53 -23.61
N LEU A 142 1.34 7.26 -22.55
CA LEU A 142 2.57 8.10 -22.48
C LEU A 142 3.53 7.64 -21.37
#